data_AF-A0A7W7KBI5-F1
#
_entry.id   AF-A0A7W7KBI5-F1
#
_cell.length_a   1.000
_cell.length_b   1.000
_cell.length_c   1.000
_cell.angle_alpha   90.00
_cell.angle_beta   90.00
_cell.angle_gamma   90.00
#
_symmetry.space_group_name_H-M   'P 1'
#
loop_
_entity.id
_entity.type
_entity.pdbx_description
1 polymer ?
#
loop_
_entity_poly.entity_id
_entity_poly.type
_entity_poly.pdbx_seq_one_letter_code
_entity_poly.pdbx_strand_id
1 'polypeptide(L)'
;MQGAGDKSFTVDQTINDPGNAEDAITVGSTHGEAPHMYGVSFFSSRGPTADGRMKPDLLAPGEKILSCATGAKKLEDLRATDDGIGEGAACYREDSGTSMAAAHVSGAVAAFLSIQTEFINEPQRLKRVLMASCTDLGRKRDFQGAGLIDLMRAVQSV
;
A
#
# COMPACT_ATOMS: atom_id res chain seq x y z
N MET A 1 0.41 8.29 40.96
CA MET A 1 0.54 8.67 39.54
C MET A 1 1.55 7.74 38.88
N GLN A 2 1.09 6.68 38.20
CA GLN A 2 1.92 5.89 37.31
C GLN A 2 1.01 5.40 36.19
N GLY A 3 1.15 6.06 35.03
CA GLY A 3 0.32 5.82 33.85
C GLY A 3 0.55 4.42 33.33
N ALA A 4 -0.56 3.70 33.13
CA ALA A 4 -0.59 2.45 32.40
C ALA A 4 -0.01 2.69 31.01
N GLY A 5 1.09 1.98 30.70
CA GLY A 5 1.61 1.90 29.35
C GLY A 5 0.55 1.28 28.46
N ASP A 6 0.11 2.05 27.48
CA ASP A 6 -0.83 1.66 26.44
C ASP A 6 -0.18 0.55 25.62
N LYS A 7 -0.45 -0.71 25.99
CA LYS A 7 0.00 -1.88 25.24
C LYS A 7 -0.80 -1.89 23.94
N SER A 8 -0.27 -1.28 22.89
CA SER A 8 -0.78 -1.42 21.54
C SER A 8 -0.86 -2.91 21.20
N PHE A 9 -2.05 -3.50 21.33
CA PHE A 9 -2.36 -4.85 20.86
C PHE A 9 -2.07 -4.89 19.36
N THR A 10 -0.91 -5.39 18.99
CA THR A 10 -0.56 -5.61 17.59
C THR A 10 -0.72 -7.10 17.37
N VAL A 11 -1.81 -7.50 16.72
CA VAL A 11 -2.06 -8.90 16.38
C VAL A 11 -1.16 -9.22 15.19
N ASP A 12 -0.06 -9.94 15.44
CA ASP A 12 0.70 -10.61 14.39
C ASP A 12 -0.21 -11.68 13.73
N GLN A 13 -0.04 -11.97 12.43
CA GLN A 13 -0.89 -12.88 11.62
C GLN A 13 -2.24 -12.31 11.15
N THR A 14 -2.27 -11.05 10.71
CA THR A 14 -3.50 -10.40 10.21
C THR A 14 -3.59 -10.33 8.69
N ILE A 15 -2.75 -11.08 7.98
CA ILE A 15 -2.77 -11.16 6.51
C ILE A 15 -3.97 -12.01 6.09
N ASN A 16 -5.00 -11.35 5.54
CA ASN A 16 -6.21 -12.00 5.06
C ASN A 16 -5.99 -12.69 3.71
N ASP A 17 -6.79 -13.72 3.42
CA ASP A 17 -6.95 -14.25 2.07
C ASP A 17 -7.54 -13.18 1.12
N PRO A 18 -7.10 -13.08 -0.15
CA PRO A 18 -6.09 -13.88 -0.85
C PRO A 18 -4.66 -13.32 -0.71
N GLY A 19 -4.43 -12.33 0.17
CA GLY A 19 -3.14 -11.66 0.36
C GLY A 19 -2.05 -12.56 0.97
N ASN A 20 -2.39 -13.78 1.37
CA ASN A 20 -1.42 -14.80 1.76
C ASN A 20 -0.86 -15.60 0.56
N ALA A 21 -1.31 -15.39 -0.68
CA ALA A 21 -0.82 -16.14 -1.82
C ALA A 21 0.69 -15.89 -2.08
N GLU A 22 1.43 -16.94 -2.42
CA GLU A 22 2.89 -16.88 -2.62
C GLU A 22 3.26 -16.00 -3.82
N ASP A 23 2.60 -16.23 -4.95
CA ASP A 23 2.85 -15.52 -6.21
C ASP A 23 2.25 -14.11 -6.25
N ALA A 24 1.26 -13.82 -5.40
CA ALA A 24 0.67 -12.49 -5.33
C ALA A 24 1.66 -11.48 -4.75
N ILE A 25 1.59 -10.22 -5.23
CA ILE A 25 2.26 -9.09 -4.61
C ILE A 25 1.32 -8.54 -3.53
N THR A 26 1.66 -8.80 -2.27
CA THR A 26 0.93 -8.32 -1.10
C THR A 26 1.52 -7.02 -0.64
N VAL A 27 0.66 -6.00 -0.51
CA VAL A 27 1.08 -4.62 -0.27
C VAL A 27 0.63 -4.17 1.11
N GLY A 28 1.58 -3.68 1.91
CA GLY A 28 1.28 -2.96 3.15
C GLY A 28 1.14 -1.46 2.94
N SER A 29 0.52 -0.77 3.89
CA SER A 29 0.27 0.68 3.84
C SER A 29 1.29 1.46 4.67
N THR A 30 1.67 2.63 4.16
CA THR A 30 2.45 3.66 4.86
C THR A 30 1.79 5.02 4.73
N HIS A 31 2.23 5.97 5.54
CA HIS A 31 1.84 7.38 5.41
C HIS A 31 2.40 7.97 4.10
N GLY A 32 1.57 8.73 3.37
CA GLY A 32 1.95 9.27 2.06
C GLY A 32 3.10 10.29 2.09
N GLU A 33 3.12 11.19 3.06
CA GLU A 33 4.11 12.28 3.09
C GLU A 33 5.43 11.94 3.80
N ALA A 34 5.37 11.28 4.96
CA ALA A 34 6.56 11.00 5.77
C ALA A 34 6.63 9.51 6.17
N PRO A 35 6.83 8.59 5.21
CA PRO A 35 6.87 7.15 5.47
C PRO A 35 8.04 6.73 6.36
N HIS A 36 9.15 7.48 6.39
CA HIS A 36 10.28 7.24 7.28
C HIS A 36 9.97 7.63 8.74
N MET A 37 9.17 8.68 8.93
CA MET A 37 8.78 9.19 10.25
C MET A 37 7.64 8.37 10.86
N TYR A 38 6.56 8.18 10.10
CA TYR A 38 5.36 7.47 10.57
C TYR A 38 5.45 5.95 10.37
N GLY A 39 6.27 5.49 9.43
CA GLY A 39 6.43 4.07 9.15
C GLY A 39 5.18 3.43 8.53
N VAL A 40 4.97 2.16 8.90
CA VAL A 40 3.85 1.33 8.45
C VAL A 40 2.58 1.72 9.19
N SER A 41 1.51 2.02 8.46
CA SER A 41 0.22 2.43 9.02
C SER A 41 -0.29 1.41 10.05
N PHE A 42 -0.96 1.89 11.10
CA PHE A 42 -1.41 1.04 12.21
C PHE A 42 -2.40 -0.05 11.76
N PHE A 43 -3.24 0.24 10.77
CA PHE A 43 -4.22 -0.69 10.19
C PHE A 43 -3.62 -1.69 9.19
N SER A 44 -2.34 -1.51 8.81
CA SER A 44 -1.71 -2.42 7.86
C SER A 44 -1.51 -3.79 8.51
N SER A 45 -2.06 -4.82 7.86
CA SER A 45 -1.85 -6.21 8.25
C SER A 45 -0.36 -6.56 8.28
N ARG A 46 0.00 -7.44 9.20
CA ARG A 46 1.38 -7.85 9.48
C ARG A 46 1.50 -9.36 9.40
N GLY A 47 2.60 -9.79 8.80
CA GLY A 47 2.96 -11.19 8.78
C GLY A 47 3.65 -11.62 10.09
N PRO A 48 4.21 -12.84 10.10
CA PRO A 48 4.16 -13.82 9.02
C PRO A 48 2.74 -14.36 8.78
N THR A 49 2.49 -14.98 7.64
CA THR A 49 1.27 -15.77 7.40
C THR A 49 1.21 -16.96 8.36
N ALA A 50 0.05 -17.62 8.47
CA ALA A 50 -0.14 -18.76 9.37
C ALA A 50 0.82 -19.94 9.11
N ASP A 51 1.34 -20.06 7.89
CA ASP A 51 2.34 -21.05 7.45
C ASP A 51 3.79 -20.54 7.53
N GLY A 52 4.02 -19.35 8.09
CA GLY A 52 5.36 -18.80 8.34
C GLY A 52 5.99 -18.03 7.17
N ARG A 53 5.28 -17.83 6.06
CA ARG A 53 5.79 -17.02 4.94
C ARG A 53 5.80 -15.53 5.30
N MET A 54 6.80 -14.83 4.76
CA MET A 54 6.99 -13.41 4.99
C MET A 54 6.04 -12.59 4.12
N LYS A 55 5.13 -11.86 4.77
CA LYS A 55 4.20 -10.91 4.14
C LYS A 55 4.07 -9.68 5.05
N PRO A 56 3.77 -8.48 4.53
CA PRO A 56 3.61 -8.14 3.10
C PRO A 56 4.91 -8.25 2.31
N ASP A 57 4.83 -8.27 0.97
CA ASP A 57 6.03 -8.31 0.12
C ASP A 57 6.72 -6.95 0.07
N LEU A 58 5.94 -5.85 0.00
CA LEU A 58 6.42 -4.48 -0.06
C LEU A 58 5.39 -3.49 0.51
N LEU A 59 5.79 -2.24 0.65
CA LEU A 59 4.97 -1.14 1.14
C LEU A 59 4.71 -0.11 0.05
N ALA A 60 3.56 0.56 0.15
CA ALA A 60 3.27 1.75 -0.62
C ALA A 60 2.44 2.78 0.19
N PRO A 61 2.35 4.04 -0.27
CA PRO A 61 1.46 5.04 0.31
C PRO A 61 0.00 4.56 0.28
N GLY A 62 -0.62 4.46 1.47
CA GLY A 62 -2.02 4.03 1.58
C GLY A 62 -2.82 4.80 2.63
N GLU A 63 -2.18 5.65 3.43
CA GLU A 63 -2.83 6.51 4.41
C GLU A 63 -2.90 7.94 3.88
N LYS A 64 -4.08 8.55 4.05
CA LYS A 64 -4.42 9.91 3.60
C LYS A 64 -4.20 10.12 2.11
N ILE A 65 -4.69 9.20 1.29
CA ILE A 65 -4.56 9.26 -0.16
C ILE A 65 -5.77 9.97 -0.76
N LEU A 66 -5.52 11.12 -1.38
CA LEU A 66 -6.53 11.85 -2.14
C LEU A 66 -6.80 11.13 -3.46
N SER A 67 -8.03 10.67 -3.67
CA SER A 67 -8.42 10.00 -4.92
C SER A 67 -9.86 10.33 -5.32
N CYS A 68 -10.28 9.83 -6.48
CA CYS A 68 -11.61 10.09 -7.04
C CYS A 68 -12.70 9.45 -6.19
N ALA A 69 -13.64 10.25 -5.69
CA ALA A 69 -14.86 9.79 -5.04
C ALA A 69 -15.91 9.46 -6.10
N THR A 70 -16.50 8.26 -6.02
CA THR A 70 -17.56 7.81 -6.93
C THR A 70 -18.69 7.12 -6.16
N GLY A 71 -19.84 6.94 -6.81
CA GLY A 71 -21.00 6.24 -6.25
C GLY A 71 -21.49 6.86 -4.93
N ALA A 72 -21.70 6.01 -3.92
CA ALA A 72 -22.21 6.42 -2.61
C ALA A 72 -21.30 7.45 -1.90
N LYS A 73 -19.97 7.33 -2.03
CA LYS A 73 -19.02 8.26 -1.39
C LYS A 73 -19.14 9.67 -1.98
N LYS A 74 -19.28 9.76 -3.31
CA LYS A 74 -19.56 11.04 -3.98
C LYS A 74 -20.89 11.61 -3.51
N LEU A 75 -21.93 10.79 -3.36
CA LEU A 75 -23.23 11.23 -2.88
C LEU A 75 -23.20 11.73 -1.42
N GLU A 76 -22.39 11.10 -0.56
CA GLU A 76 -22.16 11.56 0.82
C GLU A 76 -21.43 12.89 0.86
N ASP A 77 -20.36 13.06 0.07
CA ASP A 77 -19.61 14.33 -0.01
C ASP A 77 -20.50 15.46 -0.57
N LEU A 78 -21.27 15.18 -1.61
CA LEU A 78 -22.27 16.10 -2.19
C LEU A 78 -23.33 16.53 -1.18
N ARG A 79 -23.74 15.64 -0.27
CA ARG A 79 -24.71 15.95 0.80
C ARG A 79 -24.08 16.74 1.95
N ALA A 80 -22.76 16.63 2.13
CA ALA A 80 -22.02 17.35 3.16
C ALA A 80 -21.65 18.78 2.74
N THR A 81 -21.63 19.08 1.44
CA THR A 81 -21.39 20.42 0.90
C THR A 81 -22.69 21.06 0.41
N ASP A 82 -23.16 22.11 1.08
CA ASP A 82 -24.27 22.96 0.61
C ASP A 82 -23.93 23.74 -0.67
N ASP A 83 -22.64 23.77 -1.02
CA ASP A 83 -22.15 24.38 -2.25
C ASP A 83 -22.39 23.42 -3.42
N GLY A 84 -23.44 23.71 -4.19
CA GLY A 84 -23.90 22.95 -5.35
C GLY A 84 -22.76 22.55 -6.29
N ILE A 85 -22.22 21.36 -6.07
CA ILE A 85 -21.22 20.78 -6.95
C ILE A 85 -21.96 20.42 -8.24
N GLY A 86 -21.65 21.13 -9.34
CA GLY A 86 -22.35 20.97 -10.61
C GLY A 86 -22.43 19.50 -11.04
N GLU A 87 -23.57 19.08 -11.59
CA GLU A 87 -23.75 17.74 -12.16
C GLU A 87 -22.61 17.47 -13.16
N GLY A 88 -21.69 16.58 -12.79
CA GLY A 88 -20.51 16.23 -13.59
C GLY A 88 -19.15 16.67 -13.02
N ALA A 89 -19.11 17.40 -11.90
CA ALA A 89 -17.84 17.70 -11.24
C ALA A 89 -17.16 16.43 -10.72
N ALA A 90 -15.84 16.32 -10.95
CA ALA A 90 -15.00 15.31 -10.31
C ALA A 90 -14.90 15.64 -8.82
N CYS A 91 -15.34 14.71 -7.97
CA CYS A 91 -15.19 14.82 -6.53
C CYS A 91 -13.95 14.05 -6.12
N TYR A 92 -13.11 14.65 -5.28
CA TYR A 92 -11.95 14.00 -4.70
C TYR A 92 -12.15 13.88 -3.20
N ARG A 93 -11.79 12.74 -2.64
CA ARG A 93 -11.87 12.47 -1.21
C ARG A 93 -10.59 11.80 -0.75
N GLU A 94 -10.16 12.18 0.45
CA GLU A 94 -9.08 11.53 1.15
C GLU A 94 -9.58 10.24 1.81
N ASP A 95 -8.93 9.13 1.51
CA ASP A 95 -9.24 7.83 2.11
C ASP A 95 -7.96 7.11 2.54
N SER A 96 -8.09 6.18 3.48
CA SER A 96 -6.97 5.43 4.05
C SER A 96 -7.25 3.94 4.03
N GLY A 97 -6.31 3.16 3.50
CA GLY A 97 -6.40 1.71 3.49
C GLY A 97 -5.31 1.05 2.66
N THR A 98 -5.07 -0.23 2.94
CA THR A 98 -4.17 -1.07 2.11
C THR A 98 -4.67 -1.21 0.68
N SER A 99 -5.98 -1.02 0.43
CA SER A 99 -6.55 -0.92 -0.92
C SER A 99 -5.93 0.23 -1.73
N MET A 100 -5.66 1.39 -1.09
CA MET A 100 -5.05 2.54 -1.75
C MET A 100 -3.57 2.25 -2.08
N ALA A 101 -2.86 1.61 -1.14
CA ALA A 101 -1.50 1.14 -1.36
C ALA A 101 -1.43 0.11 -2.51
N ALA A 102 -2.37 -0.84 -2.57
CA ALA A 102 -2.44 -1.84 -3.63
C ALA A 102 -2.73 -1.21 -5.01
N ALA A 103 -3.59 -0.20 -5.08
CA ALA A 103 -3.83 0.58 -6.29
C ALA A 103 -2.57 1.34 -6.73
N HIS A 104 -1.83 1.93 -5.78
CA HIS A 104 -0.57 2.63 -6.05
C HIS A 104 0.48 1.68 -6.67
N VAL A 105 0.64 0.49 -6.11
CA VAL A 105 1.56 -0.53 -6.64
C VAL A 105 1.11 -1.04 -8.00
N SER A 106 -0.19 -1.26 -8.20
CA SER A 106 -0.74 -1.64 -9.51
C SER A 106 -0.40 -0.61 -10.60
N GLY A 107 -0.52 0.69 -10.29
CA GLY A 107 -0.12 1.77 -11.20
C GLY A 107 1.39 1.78 -11.48
N ALA A 108 2.22 1.58 -10.47
CA ALA A 108 3.68 1.50 -10.63
C ALA A 108 4.10 0.29 -11.47
N VAL A 109 3.46 -0.87 -11.27
CA VAL A 109 3.66 -2.08 -12.08
C VAL A 109 3.26 -1.83 -13.53
N ALA A 110 2.12 -1.19 -13.77
CA ALA A 110 1.68 -0.85 -15.12
C ALA A 110 2.65 0.11 -15.83
N ALA A 111 3.17 1.11 -15.11
CA ALA A 111 4.19 2.03 -15.62
C ALA A 111 5.51 1.30 -15.93
N PHE A 112 5.96 0.42 -15.03
CA PHE A 112 7.14 -0.41 -15.24
C PHE A 112 7.00 -1.28 -16.50
N LEU A 113 5.87 -1.99 -16.65
CA LEU A 113 5.58 -2.85 -17.80
C LEU A 113 5.45 -2.07 -19.12
N SER A 114 5.06 -0.79 -19.04
CA SER A 114 5.00 0.08 -20.22
C SER A 114 6.38 0.45 -20.74
N ILE A 115 7.40 0.43 -19.87
CA ILE A 115 8.80 0.71 -20.22
C ILE A 115 9.51 -0.61 -20.57
N GLN A 116 9.42 -1.61 -19.69
CA GLN A 116 10.10 -2.90 -19.78
C GLN A 116 9.12 -4.00 -20.20
N THR A 117 8.71 -3.96 -21.47
CA THR A 117 7.70 -4.88 -22.02
C THR A 117 8.13 -6.35 -22.01
N GLU A 118 9.42 -6.64 -21.87
CA GLU A 118 9.96 -8.00 -21.71
C GLU A 118 9.46 -8.70 -20.44
N PHE A 119 8.99 -7.95 -19.44
CA PHE A 119 8.48 -8.50 -18.18
C PHE A 119 7.00 -8.90 -18.22
N ILE A 120 6.27 -8.62 -19.29
CA ILE A 120 4.81 -8.85 -19.37
C ILE A 120 4.42 -10.30 -19.06
N ASN A 121 5.26 -11.26 -19.44
CA ASN A 121 5.02 -12.69 -19.20
C ASN A 121 5.93 -13.28 -18.11
N GLU A 122 6.58 -12.43 -17.30
CA GLU A 122 7.52 -12.86 -16.26
C GLU A 122 7.14 -12.32 -14.85
N PRO A 123 5.95 -12.66 -14.31
CA PRO A 123 5.46 -12.07 -13.06
C PRO A 123 6.38 -12.33 -11.86
N GLN A 124 7.05 -13.49 -11.79
CA GLN A 124 8.01 -13.80 -10.72
C GLN A 124 9.31 -12.98 -10.85
N ARG A 125 9.76 -12.69 -12.08
CA ARG A 125 10.94 -11.85 -12.30
C ARG A 125 10.60 -10.39 -11.97
N LEU A 126 9.42 -9.92 -12.39
CA LEU A 126 8.90 -8.60 -12.04
C LEU A 126 8.79 -8.42 -10.53
N LYS A 127 8.18 -9.38 -9.82
CA LYS A 127 8.06 -9.36 -8.36
C LYS A 127 9.44 -9.25 -7.68
N ARG A 128 10.43 -10.04 -8.15
CA ARG A 128 11.80 -9.98 -7.63
C ARG A 128 12.46 -8.62 -7.85
N VAL A 129 12.35 -8.05 -9.05
CA VAL A 129 12.92 -6.73 -9.38
C VAL A 129 12.31 -5.64 -8.50
N LEU A 130 10.98 -5.63 -8.35
CA LEU A 130 10.29 -4.66 -7.50
C LEU A 130 10.73 -4.77 -6.04
N MET A 131 10.76 -5.99 -5.49
CA MET A 131 11.19 -6.22 -4.10
C MET A 131 12.66 -5.83 -3.90
N ALA A 132 13.56 -6.16 -4.83
CA ALA A 132 14.98 -5.81 -4.75
C ALA A 132 15.24 -4.29 -4.83
N SER A 133 14.32 -3.55 -5.45
CA SER A 133 14.44 -2.11 -5.67
C SER A 133 13.78 -1.25 -4.60
N CYS A 134 13.11 -1.87 -3.63
CA CYS A 134 12.45 -1.14 -2.54
C CYS A 134 13.45 -0.39 -1.65
N THR A 135 12.98 0.73 -1.10
CA THR A 135 13.70 1.53 -0.10
C THR A 135 13.42 0.99 1.30
N ASP A 136 14.45 0.55 1.99
CA ASP A 136 14.35 0.07 3.37
C ASP A 136 13.98 1.22 4.32
N LEU A 137 12.97 1.02 5.17
CA LEU A 137 12.53 1.98 6.19
C LEU A 137 13.14 1.70 7.57
N GLY A 138 14.04 0.71 7.68
CA GLY A 138 14.70 0.32 8.92
C GLY A 138 13.76 -0.34 9.93
N ARG A 139 12.68 -0.98 9.45
CA ARG A 139 11.66 -1.64 10.30
C ARG A 139 11.78 -3.16 10.24
N LYS A 140 11.06 -3.85 11.13
CA LYS A 140 11.03 -5.33 11.12
C LYS A 140 10.47 -5.82 9.78
N ARG A 141 11.08 -6.86 9.18
CA ARG A 141 10.63 -7.40 7.88
C ARG A 141 9.16 -7.84 7.87
N ASP A 142 8.63 -8.33 8.99
CA ASP A 142 7.21 -8.73 9.09
C ASP A 142 6.24 -7.54 8.91
N PHE A 143 6.76 -6.31 9.08
CA PHE A 143 6.00 -5.07 8.97
C PHE A 143 6.21 -4.42 7.61
N GLN A 144 7.47 -4.37 7.13
CA GLN A 144 7.82 -3.62 5.93
C GLN A 144 8.02 -4.46 4.66
N GLY A 145 8.07 -5.79 4.78
CA GLY A 145 8.48 -6.65 3.68
C GLY A 145 9.87 -6.27 3.17
N ALA A 146 9.98 -6.03 1.87
CA ALA A 146 11.19 -5.54 1.21
C ALA A 146 11.42 -4.02 1.37
N GLY A 147 10.44 -3.26 1.85
CA GLY A 147 10.50 -1.81 2.02
C GLY A 147 9.47 -1.05 1.17
N LEU A 148 9.64 0.26 1.08
CA LEU A 148 8.78 1.15 0.30
C LEU A 148 9.10 1.04 -1.20
N ILE A 149 8.06 0.93 -2.04
CA ILE A 149 8.22 0.87 -3.50
C ILE A 149 8.98 2.08 -4.05
N ASP A 150 9.95 1.81 -4.93
CA ASP A 150 10.69 2.82 -5.69
C ASP A 150 10.74 2.39 -7.17
N LEU A 151 9.87 3.02 -7.96
CA LEU A 151 9.73 2.72 -9.39
C LEU A 151 10.97 3.13 -10.18
N MET A 152 11.60 4.26 -9.84
CA MET A 152 12.77 4.76 -10.57
C MET A 152 13.94 3.81 -10.40
N ARG A 153 14.17 3.34 -9.16
CA ARG A 153 15.18 2.33 -8.89
C ARG A 153 14.87 0.99 -9.56
N ALA A 154 13.60 0.60 -9.60
CA ALA A 154 13.18 -0.62 -10.29
C ALA A 154 13.51 -0.58 -11.79
N VAL A 155 13.18 0.52 -12.48
CA VAL A 155 13.48 0.69 -13.91
C VAL A 155 14.99 0.71 -14.17
N GLN A 156 15.79 1.33 -13.31
CA GLN A 156 17.25 1.40 -13.46
C GLN A 156 17.99 0.10 -13.09
N SER A 157 17.33 -0.83 -12.41
CA SER A 157 17.96 -2.07 -11.94
C SER A 157 18.05 -3.18 -12.98
N VAL A 158 17.47 -2.96 -14.17
CA VAL A 158 17.34 -3.97 -15.23
C VAL A 158 18.16 -3.60 -16.46
#